data_AF-A0A5C7RKU2-F1
#
_entry.id   AF-A0A5C7RKU2-F1
#
_cell.length_a   1.000
_cell.length_b   1.000
_cell.length_c   1.000
_cell.angle_alpha   90.00
_cell.angle_beta   90.00
_cell.angle_gamma   90.00
#
_symmetry.space_group_name_H-M   'P 1'
#
loop_
_entity.id
_entity.type
_entity.pdbx_description
1 polymer ?
#
loop_
_entity_poly.entity_id
_entity_poly.type
_entity_poly.pdbx_seq_one_letter_code
_entity_poly.pdbx_strand_id
1 'polypeptide(L)'
;MPRSPTMFRITASSAAHLPAFLQVFLLLSLSVCLPLSLSASLPAHAAERIQPATMTEEDLVTYMPENAKIEVRLDEDVNGDGLRDLVFGARSEEARVLKVMLAFANEFELGFDPVGEMAMSDSPLGSAVLSVKKNVLIVEDLSGGTTAVQSLYRFRYDPGEGRMRLIGDDVSLYSRTNAHDSTSVSTNRLTGARTTTESEIKGEEYVDKPPVRSKVSSKPVYMEEAPLPEETLGLGE
;
A
#
# COMPACT_ATOMS: atom_id res chain seq x y z
N MET A 1 -9.33 -15.17 68.25
CA MET A 1 -9.80 -13.86 68.76
C MET A 1 -9.54 -12.80 67.69
N PRO A 2 -10.56 -12.00 67.30
CA PRO A 2 -10.48 -10.99 66.24
C PRO A 2 -10.33 -9.57 66.81
N ARG A 3 -9.51 -8.71 66.20
CA ARG A 3 -9.60 -7.22 66.20
C ARG A 3 -8.89 -6.74 64.92
N SER A 4 -9.62 -6.38 63.86
CA SER A 4 -10.19 -5.05 63.54
C SER A 4 -9.16 -4.03 63.00
N PRO A 5 -9.55 -3.18 62.02
CA PRO A 5 -8.71 -2.65 60.95
C PRO A 5 -8.18 -1.24 61.23
N THR A 6 -7.17 -0.78 60.48
CA THR A 6 -6.71 0.62 60.54
C THR A 6 -6.63 1.27 59.16
N MET A 7 -7.65 2.11 58.93
CA MET A 7 -7.69 3.41 58.26
C MET A 7 -7.02 3.65 56.89
N PHE A 8 -7.90 3.87 55.92
CA PHE A 8 -7.73 4.82 54.81
C PHE A 8 -7.30 6.21 55.33
N ARG A 9 -6.33 6.82 54.64
CA ARG A 9 -6.02 8.24 54.76
C ARG A 9 -6.03 8.87 53.37
N ILE A 10 -7.13 9.55 53.04
CA ILE A 10 -7.22 10.50 51.93
C ILE A 10 -6.65 11.82 52.47
N THR A 11 -5.65 12.39 51.78
CA THR A 11 -5.24 13.78 52.01
C THR A 11 -5.36 14.53 50.69
N ALA A 12 -6.37 15.40 50.62
CA ALA A 12 -6.46 16.48 49.66
C ALA A 12 -5.86 17.74 50.31
N SER A 13 -4.92 18.39 49.61
CA SER A 13 -4.38 19.73 49.86
C SER A 13 -3.42 20.01 48.69
N SER A 14 -3.36 21.13 47.99
CA SER A 14 -3.69 22.51 48.31
C SER A 14 -3.79 23.28 46.98
N ALA A 15 -4.75 24.20 46.89
CA ALA A 15 -4.83 25.24 45.89
C ALA A 15 -4.35 26.57 46.51
N ALA A 16 -3.65 27.40 45.70
CA ALA A 16 -3.26 28.82 45.89
C ALA A 16 -1.78 28.98 45.47
N HIS A 17 -1.28 30.01 44.78
CA HIS A 17 -1.76 31.32 44.38
C HIS A 17 -0.89 31.78 43.19
N LEU A 18 -1.47 32.43 42.18
CA LEU A 18 -0.75 33.36 41.31
C LEU A 18 -1.46 34.72 41.38
N PRO A 19 -0.74 35.82 41.61
CA PRO A 19 -1.35 37.10 41.93
C PRO A 19 -1.85 37.83 40.68
N ALA A 20 -2.92 38.57 40.94
CA ALA A 20 -3.52 39.55 40.07
C ALA A 20 -2.52 40.67 39.69
N PHE A 21 -2.53 41.07 38.42
CA PHE A 21 -2.34 42.47 38.07
C PHE A 21 -3.39 42.92 37.07
N LEU A 22 -3.88 44.12 37.37
CA LEU A 22 -5.09 44.79 36.96
C LEU A 22 -4.68 45.93 36.01
N GLN A 23 -5.31 46.03 34.83
CA GLN A 23 -5.56 47.29 34.11
C GLN A 23 -6.50 46.97 32.92
N VAL A 24 -7.82 47.20 33.01
CA VAL A 24 -8.57 48.48 32.98
C VAL A 24 -8.76 48.99 31.54
N PHE A 25 -10.04 48.88 31.11
CA PHE A 25 -10.81 49.70 30.15
C PHE A 25 -10.40 49.71 28.66
N LEU A 26 -11.30 49.25 27.78
CA LEU A 26 -12.22 50.16 27.07
C LEU A 26 -13.35 49.37 26.36
N LEU A 27 -14.59 49.75 26.65
CA LEU A 27 -15.79 49.40 25.89
C LEU A 27 -15.73 50.04 24.50
N LEU A 28 -15.87 49.25 23.44
CA LEU A 28 -16.51 49.72 22.21
C LEU A 28 -17.34 48.59 21.59
N SER A 29 -18.65 48.72 21.73
CA SER A 29 -19.66 47.96 21.01
C SER A 29 -19.56 48.25 19.51
N LEU A 30 -19.28 47.25 18.69
CA LEU A 30 -19.58 47.29 17.27
C LEU A 30 -20.22 45.96 16.86
N SER A 31 -21.55 45.97 16.82
CA SER A 31 -22.34 44.96 16.09
C SER A 31 -21.97 45.05 14.62
N VAL A 32 -21.16 44.09 14.15
CA VAL A 32 -20.93 43.87 12.73
C VAL A 32 -21.77 42.67 12.31
N CYS A 33 -22.82 42.94 11.52
CA CYS A 33 -23.53 41.96 10.73
C CYS A 33 -22.54 41.16 9.88
N LEU A 34 -22.33 39.88 10.17
CA LEU A 34 -21.70 38.96 9.22
C LEU A 34 -22.69 38.69 8.07
N PRO A 35 -22.35 38.99 6.80
CA PRO A 35 -23.11 38.47 5.68
C PRO A 35 -22.87 36.96 5.58
N LEU A 36 -23.95 36.19 5.62
CA LEU A 36 -23.98 34.77 5.32
C LEU A 36 -23.67 34.59 3.83
N SER A 37 -22.39 34.44 3.48
CA SER A 37 -21.95 34.14 2.12
C SER A 37 -22.35 32.70 1.78
N LEU A 38 -23.47 32.57 1.07
CA LEU A 38 -23.91 31.33 0.45
C LEU A 38 -22.95 31.03 -0.72
N SER A 39 -21.82 30.40 -0.43
CA SER A 39 -20.93 29.85 -1.46
C SER A 39 -21.65 28.68 -2.12
N ALA A 40 -22.31 28.94 -3.24
CA ALA A 40 -22.79 27.89 -4.14
C ALA A 40 -21.55 27.13 -4.65
N SER A 41 -21.27 25.97 -4.07
CA SER A 41 -20.30 25.02 -4.63
C SER A 41 -20.94 24.46 -5.90
N LEU A 42 -20.59 25.05 -7.05
CA LEU A 42 -20.82 24.37 -8.32
C LEU A 42 -20.03 23.06 -8.26
N PRO A 43 -20.66 21.89 -8.50
CA PRO A 43 -19.90 20.67 -8.68
C PRO A 43 -19.03 20.90 -9.92
N ALA A 44 -17.72 20.96 -9.73
CA ALA A 44 -16.77 20.86 -10.81
C ALA A 44 -17.00 19.51 -11.48
N HIS A 45 -17.80 19.52 -12.55
CA HIS A 45 -17.86 18.39 -13.47
C HIS A 45 -16.48 18.33 -14.08
N ALA A 46 -15.63 17.42 -13.58
CA ALA A 46 -14.45 17.00 -14.32
C ALA A 46 -14.96 16.65 -15.72
N ALA A 47 -14.55 17.43 -16.72
CA ALA A 47 -14.92 17.16 -18.10
C ALA A 47 -14.50 15.73 -18.43
N GLU A 48 -15.45 14.92 -18.90
CA GLU A 48 -15.22 13.52 -19.23
C GLU A 48 -14.13 13.47 -20.33
N ARG A 49 -12.92 13.05 -19.94
CA ARG A 49 -11.79 12.95 -20.86
C ARG A 49 -12.06 11.84 -21.86
N ILE A 50 -11.66 12.05 -23.11
CA ILE A 50 -11.69 11.01 -24.14
C ILE A 50 -10.79 9.87 -23.67
N GLN A 51 -11.36 8.68 -23.54
CA GLN A 51 -10.65 7.49 -23.07
C GLN A 51 -10.06 6.72 -24.26
N PRO A 52 -8.84 6.16 -24.15
CA PRO A 52 -8.34 5.20 -25.13
C PRO A 52 -9.28 4.01 -25.27
N ALA A 53 -9.32 3.45 -26.47
CA ALA A 53 -9.98 2.17 -26.70
C ALA A 53 -9.33 1.11 -25.79
N THR A 54 -10.14 0.25 -25.18
CA THR A 54 -9.62 -0.85 -24.36
C THR A 54 -8.79 -1.80 -25.22
N MET A 55 -7.54 -2.06 -24.83
CA MET A 55 -6.71 -3.06 -25.52
C MET A 55 -7.34 -4.45 -25.41
N THR A 56 -7.48 -5.14 -26.53
CA THR A 56 -7.97 -6.54 -26.56
C THR A 56 -6.87 -7.52 -26.16
N GLU A 57 -7.19 -8.79 -25.96
CA GLU A 57 -6.16 -9.79 -25.65
C GLU A 57 -5.17 -9.96 -26.82
N GLU A 58 -5.64 -9.83 -28.06
CA GLU A 58 -4.81 -9.88 -29.27
C GLU A 58 -3.78 -8.73 -29.30
N ASP A 59 -4.20 -7.53 -28.90
CA ASP A 59 -3.30 -6.38 -28.78
C ASP A 59 -2.20 -6.62 -27.73
N LEU A 60 -2.54 -7.35 -26.66
CA LEU A 60 -1.66 -7.61 -25.53
C LEU A 60 -0.61 -8.69 -25.81
N VAL A 61 -0.78 -9.54 -26.83
CA VAL A 61 0.15 -10.62 -27.17
C VAL A 61 1.58 -10.10 -27.34
N THR A 62 1.75 -8.90 -27.91
CA THR A 62 3.07 -8.28 -28.14
C THR A 62 3.76 -7.84 -26.85
N TYR A 63 3.02 -7.70 -25.75
CA TYR A 63 3.53 -7.24 -24.46
C TYR A 63 3.72 -8.39 -23.46
N MET A 64 3.37 -9.62 -23.83
CA MET A 64 3.42 -10.79 -22.95
C MET A 64 4.59 -11.71 -23.29
N PRO A 65 5.04 -12.56 -22.34
CA PRO A 65 5.93 -13.67 -22.67
C PRO A 65 5.33 -14.57 -23.76
N GLU A 66 6.18 -15.26 -24.50
CA GLU A 66 5.71 -16.16 -25.56
C GLU A 66 4.72 -17.20 -25.01
N ASN A 67 3.61 -17.40 -25.74
CA ASN A 67 2.53 -18.32 -25.38
C ASN A 67 1.86 -18.05 -24.01
N ALA A 68 2.07 -16.88 -23.41
CA ALA A 68 1.43 -16.53 -22.16
C ALA A 68 -0.06 -16.25 -22.33
N LYS A 69 -0.81 -16.44 -21.25
CA LYS A 69 -2.22 -16.10 -21.11
C LYS A 69 -2.41 -15.10 -19.99
N ILE A 70 -3.39 -14.24 -20.12
CA ILE A 70 -3.77 -13.30 -19.06
C ILE A 70 -4.43 -14.09 -17.93
N GLU A 71 -3.92 -13.91 -16.70
CA GLU A 71 -4.46 -14.54 -15.49
C GLU A 71 -5.28 -13.57 -14.63
N VAL A 72 -4.99 -12.28 -14.74
CA VAL A 72 -5.68 -11.18 -14.05
C VAL A 72 -5.57 -9.90 -14.87
N ARG A 73 -6.63 -9.08 -14.85
CA ARG A 73 -6.69 -7.79 -15.52
C ARG A 73 -7.40 -6.77 -14.63
N LEU A 74 -6.92 -5.54 -14.65
CA LEU A 74 -7.47 -4.39 -13.96
C LEU A 74 -7.40 -3.16 -14.88
N ASP A 75 -8.56 -2.59 -15.19
CA ASP A 75 -8.69 -1.36 -15.98
C ASP A 75 -9.16 -0.22 -15.06
N GLU A 76 -8.23 0.47 -14.40
CA GLU A 76 -8.49 1.56 -13.45
C GLU A 76 -7.47 2.69 -13.62
N ASP A 77 -7.80 3.89 -13.15
CA ASP A 77 -6.88 5.04 -13.10
C ASP A 77 -5.83 4.84 -11.98
N VAL A 78 -4.60 4.50 -12.36
CA VAL A 78 -3.49 4.18 -11.45
C VAL A 78 -2.69 5.42 -11.11
N ASN A 79 -2.53 6.36 -12.05
CA ASN A 79 -1.72 7.57 -11.88
C ASN A 79 -2.52 8.79 -11.37
N GLY A 80 -3.85 8.72 -11.40
CA GLY A 80 -4.77 9.78 -10.97
C GLY A 80 -5.04 10.86 -12.02
N ASP A 81 -4.80 10.61 -13.30
CA ASP A 81 -4.99 11.58 -14.38
C ASP A 81 -6.40 11.56 -15.01
N GLY A 82 -7.27 10.67 -14.54
CA GLY A 82 -8.63 10.49 -15.03
C GLY A 82 -8.74 9.67 -16.32
N LEU A 83 -7.65 9.11 -16.82
CA LEU A 83 -7.64 8.10 -17.88
C LEU A 83 -7.64 6.71 -17.27
N ARG A 84 -8.25 5.77 -17.98
CA ARG A 84 -8.29 4.37 -17.56
C ARG A 84 -7.01 3.67 -17.99
N ASP A 85 -6.13 3.42 -17.03
CA ASP A 85 -4.91 2.64 -17.24
C ASP A 85 -5.22 1.15 -17.29
N LEU A 86 -4.22 0.36 -17.67
CA LEU A 86 -4.31 -1.09 -17.75
C LEU A 86 -3.18 -1.74 -16.95
N VAL A 87 -3.58 -2.61 -16.02
CA VAL A 87 -2.66 -3.51 -15.30
C VAL A 87 -3.09 -4.95 -15.59
N PHE A 88 -2.15 -5.81 -15.96
CA PHE A 88 -2.44 -7.22 -16.20
C PHE A 88 -1.31 -8.12 -15.74
N GLY A 89 -1.68 -9.30 -15.24
CA GLY A 89 -0.79 -10.42 -15.00
C GLY A 89 -0.90 -11.42 -16.15
N ALA A 90 0.24 -11.88 -16.66
CA ALA A 90 0.31 -12.87 -17.72
C ALA A 90 1.24 -14.02 -17.33
N ARG A 91 0.87 -15.24 -17.70
CA ARG A 91 1.60 -16.46 -17.36
C ARG A 91 1.75 -17.40 -18.56
N SER A 92 2.97 -17.86 -18.78
CA SER A 92 3.31 -19.01 -19.63
C SER A 92 3.87 -20.16 -18.78
N GLU A 93 4.35 -21.22 -19.43
CA GLU A 93 5.06 -22.30 -18.75
C GLU A 93 6.44 -21.88 -18.21
N GLU A 94 7.02 -20.81 -18.77
CA GLU A 94 8.39 -20.38 -18.47
C GLU A 94 8.44 -19.10 -17.63
N ALA A 95 7.43 -18.24 -17.72
CA ALA A 95 7.44 -16.93 -17.08
C ALA A 95 6.06 -16.53 -16.56
N ARG A 96 6.07 -15.76 -15.48
CA ARG A 96 4.89 -15.05 -14.98
C ARG A 96 5.27 -13.61 -14.70
N VAL A 97 4.54 -12.68 -15.29
CA VAL A 97 4.85 -11.25 -15.24
C VAL A 97 3.61 -10.43 -14.91
N LEU A 98 3.80 -9.33 -14.19
CA LEU A 98 2.83 -8.26 -14.02
C LEU A 98 3.29 -7.06 -14.84
N LYS A 99 2.39 -6.45 -15.61
CA LYS A 99 2.68 -5.23 -16.39
C LYS A 99 1.69 -4.12 -16.09
N VAL A 100 2.19 -2.89 -16.19
CA VAL A 100 1.41 -1.65 -16.03
C VAL A 100 1.59 -0.81 -17.29
N MET A 101 0.47 -0.45 -17.88
CA MET A 101 0.36 0.36 -19.09
C MET A 101 -0.46 1.60 -18.73
N LEU A 102 0.12 2.79 -18.80
CA LEU A 102 -0.64 4.02 -18.58
C LEU A 102 -1.29 4.48 -19.87
N ALA A 103 -2.55 4.87 -19.76
CA ALA A 103 -3.25 5.53 -20.83
C ALA A 103 -2.69 6.94 -21.04
N PHE A 104 -2.61 7.37 -22.30
CA PHE A 104 -2.34 8.76 -22.64
C PHE A 104 -3.36 9.26 -23.67
N ALA A 105 -3.72 10.54 -23.55
CA ALA A 105 -4.60 11.24 -24.47
C ALA A 105 -4.04 12.65 -24.72
N ASN A 106 -3.51 12.88 -25.92
CA ASN A 106 -3.04 14.19 -26.36
C ASN A 106 -3.81 14.65 -27.61
N GLU A 107 -3.48 15.82 -28.16
CA GLU A 107 -4.23 16.40 -29.29
C GLU A 107 -4.19 15.57 -30.58
N PHE A 108 -3.19 14.70 -30.73
CA PHE A 108 -2.91 13.95 -31.96
C PHE A 108 -3.04 12.44 -31.79
N GLU A 109 -2.79 11.94 -30.58
CA GLU A 109 -2.62 10.52 -30.29
C GLU A 109 -3.30 10.12 -28.98
N LEU A 110 -3.75 8.88 -28.95
CA LEU A 110 -4.45 8.23 -27.86
C LEU A 110 -3.97 6.78 -27.81
N GLY A 111 -3.50 6.32 -26.65
CA GLY A 111 -2.88 5.00 -26.57
C GLY A 111 -2.48 4.62 -25.16
N PHE A 112 -1.54 3.68 -25.08
CA PHE A 112 -0.98 3.18 -23.83
C PHE A 112 0.54 3.08 -23.91
N ASP A 113 1.22 3.48 -22.85
CA ASP A 113 2.66 3.34 -22.70
C ASP A 113 3.01 2.37 -21.56
N PRO A 114 3.95 1.43 -21.76
CA PRO A 114 4.43 0.58 -20.67
C PRO A 114 5.26 1.40 -19.67
N VAL A 115 4.91 1.33 -18.40
CA VAL A 115 5.59 2.09 -17.32
C VAL A 115 6.11 1.21 -16.18
N GLY A 116 5.86 -0.10 -16.24
CA GLY A 116 6.31 -1.03 -15.22
C GLY A 116 6.09 -2.48 -15.62
N GLU A 117 7.04 -3.31 -15.26
CA GLU A 117 7.01 -4.75 -15.43
C GLU A 117 7.68 -5.39 -14.22
N MET A 118 7.11 -6.46 -13.67
CA MET A 118 7.66 -7.18 -12.52
C MET A 118 7.56 -8.67 -12.77
N ALA A 119 8.64 -9.40 -12.50
CA ALA A 119 8.63 -10.85 -12.46
C ALA A 119 7.83 -11.33 -11.24
N MET A 120 7.01 -12.37 -11.43
CA MET A 120 6.21 -12.98 -10.37
C MET A 120 6.66 -14.42 -10.14
N SER A 121 6.28 -14.97 -8.98
CA SER A 121 6.57 -16.37 -8.67
C SER A 121 5.98 -17.32 -9.72
N ASP A 122 6.77 -18.27 -10.20
CA ASP A 122 6.39 -19.29 -11.19
C ASP A 122 5.45 -20.38 -10.63
N SER A 123 5.29 -20.41 -9.30
CA SER A 123 4.55 -21.41 -8.54
C SER A 123 3.36 -20.80 -7.78
N PRO A 124 2.40 -20.12 -8.45
CA PRO A 124 1.26 -19.52 -7.79
C PRO A 124 0.25 -20.56 -7.27
N LEU A 125 -0.38 -20.22 -6.15
CA LEU A 125 -1.50 -20.93 -5.55
C LEU A 125 -2.86 -20.34 -5.96
N GLY A 126 -2.87 -19.38 -6.89
CA GLY A 126 -4.05 -18.74 -7.48
C GLY A 126 -3.65 -17.55 -8.36
N SER A 127 -4.62 -16.92 -9.03
CA SER A 127 -4.38 -15.62 -9.68
C SER A 127 -4.03 -14.56 -8.63
N ALA A 128 -3.19 -13.61 -9.00
CA ALA A 128 -2.97 -12.42 -8.18
C ALA A 128 -4.25 -11.58 -8.07
N VAL A 129 -4.33 -10.80 -7.00
CA VAL A 129 -5.41 -9.84 -6.75
C VAL A 129 -4.85 -8.44 -6.93
N LEU A 130 -5.48 -7.66 -7.81
CA LEU A 130 -5.08 -6.29 -8.12
C LEU A 130 -6.14 -5.31 -7.61
N SER A 131 -5.70 -4.17 -7.07
CA SER A 131 -6.60 -3.06 -6.75
C SER A 131 -5.86 -1.71 -6.75
N VAL A 132 -6.57 -0.62 -7.03
CA VAL A 132 -6.04 0.74 -6.82
C VAL A 132 -6.67 1.38 -5.59
N LYS A 133 -5.85 1.95 -4.71
CA LYS A 133 -6.32 2.76 -3.57
C LYS A 133 -5.51 4.04 -3.46
N LYS A 134 -6.15 5.19 -3.67
CA LYS A 134 -5.50 6.52 -3.60
C LYS A 134 -4.24 6.59 -4.50
N ASN A 135 -4.39 6.18 -5.75
CA ASN A 135 -3.33 6.19 -6.78
C ASN A 135 -2.12 5.36 -6.34
N VAL A 136 -2.40 4.23 -5.69
CA VAL A 136 -1.42 3.22 -5.32
C VAL A 136 -1.97 1.90 -5.83
N LEU A 137 -1.23 1.29 -6.75
CA LEU A 137 -1.48 -0.07 -7.21
C LEU A 137 -1.05 -1.02 -6.09
N ILE A 138 -1.99 -1.85 -5.64
CA ILE A 138 -1.78 -2.90 -4.66
C ILE A 138 -1.85 -4.24 -5.40
N VAL A 139 -0.81 -5.05 -5.21
CA VAL A 139 -0.66 -6.37 -5.83
C VAL A 139 -0.54 -7.38 -4.72
N GLU A 140 -1.55 -8.24 -4.56
CA GLU A 140 -1.52 -9.36 -3.63
C GLU A 140 -1.30 -10.65 -4.41
N ASP A 141 -0.33 -11.46 -4.00
CA ASP A 141 -0.01 -12.74 -4.65
C ASP A 141 0.27 -13.82 -3.60
N LEU A 142 -0.09 -15.06 -3.93
CA LEU A 142 0.11 -16.23 -3.08
C LEU A 142 0.78 -17.33 -3.89
N SER A 143 1.95 -17.78 -3.46
CA SER A 143 2.75 -18.80 -4.12
C SER A 143 3.21 -19.91 -3.18
N GLY A 144 3.81 -20.95 -3.75
CA GLY A 144 4.39 -22.09 -3.04
C GLY A 144 3.49 -23.32 -3.03
N GLY A 145 3.47 -24.04 -1.90
CA GLY A 145 2.77 -25.32 -1.75
C GLY A 145 2.24 -25.50 -0.33
N THR A 146 2.80 -26.46 0.41
CA THR A 146 2.54 -26.62 1.85
C THR A 146 3.15 -25.47 2.65
N THR A 147 4.36 -25.05 2.27
CA THR A 147 4.95 -23.78 2.67
C THR A 147 4.52 -22.75 1.65
N ALA A 148 3.75 -21.74 2.08
CA ALA A 148 3.21 -20.72 1.21
C ALA A 148 3.91 -19.39 1.49
N VAL A 149 4.10 -18.61 0.43
CA VAL A 149 4.58 -17.24 0.49
C VAL A 149 3.46 -16.33 0.02
N GLN A 150 2.97 -15.49 0.93
CA GLN A 150 2.04 -14.42 0.61
C GLN A 150 2.84 -13.13 0.45
N SER A 151 2.58 -12.39 -0.63
CA SER A 151 3.20 -11.09 -0.87
C SER A 151 2.15 -10.02 -1.15
N LEU A 152 2.42 -8.81 -0.69
CA LEU A 152 1.64 -7.61 -0.94
C LEU A 152 2.59 -6.49 -1.32
N TYR A 153 2.58 -6.08 -2.59
CA TYR A 153 3.35 -4.95 -3.09
C TYR A 153 2.47 -3.72 -3.24
N ARG A 154 3.09 -2.55 -3.03
CA ARG A 154 2.47 -1.24 -3.22
C ARG A 154 3.32 -0.42 -4.15
N PHE A 155 2.77 -0.07 -5.31
CA PHE A 155 3.43 0.75 -6.31
C PHE A 155 2.71 2.08 -6.48
N ARG A 156 3.48 3.13 -6.76
CA ARG A 156 2.97 4.44 -7.15
C ARG A 156 3.70 4.90 -8.39
N TYR A 157 2.97 5.48 -9.34
CA TYR A 157 3.58 6.10 -10.51
C TYR A 157 4.45 7.30 -10.10
N ASP A 158 5.69 7.33 -10.57
CA ASP A 158 6.60 8.46 -10.43
C ASP A 158 6.65 9.24 -11.76
N PRO A 159 5.95 10.39 -11.88
CA PRO A 159 5.92 11.15 -13.13
C PRO A 159 7.27 11.78 -13.49
N GLY A 160 8.19 11.91 -12.53
CA GLY A 160 9.53 12.45 -12.80
C GLY A 160 10.39 11.47 -13.61
N GLU A 161 10.13 10.18 -13.45
CA GLU A 161 10.93 9.09 -14.00
C GLU A 161 10.15 8.25 -15.01
N GLY A 162 8.83 8.47 -15.13
CA GLY A 162 7.96 7.76 -16.05
C GLY A 162 7.76 6.29 -15.68
N ARG A 163 7.98 5.91 -14.41
CA ARG A 163 8.05 4.52 -13.96
C ARG A 163 7.18 4.25 -12.73
N MET A 164 6.77 3.01 -12.56
CA MET A 164 6.12 2.55 -11.32
C MET A 164 7.16 2.34 -10.22
N ARG A 165 7.06 3.10 -9.13
CA ARG A 165 7.96 3.02 -7.98
C ARG A 165 7.38 2.15 -6.88
N LEU A 166 8.16 1.22 -6.36
CA LEU A 166 7.82 0.45 -5.17
C LEU A 166 7.90 1.36 -3.93
N ILE A 167 6.77 1.48 -3.22
CA ILE A 167 6.67 2.29 -1.99
C ILE A 167 6.61 1.44 -0.72
N GLY A 168 6.25 0.16 -0.85
CA GLY A 168 6.33 -0.81 0.24
C GLY A 168 5.93 -2.22 -0.18
N ASP A 169 6.36 -3.18 0.61
CA ASP A 169 6.16 -4.61 0.41
C ASP A 169 5.96 -5.27 1.78
N ASP A 170 4.99 -6.18 1.84
CA ASP A 170 4.79 -7.08 2.97
C ASP A 170 4.83 -8.51 2.44
N VAL A 171 5.71 -9.33 3.00
CA VAL A 171 5.90 -10.72 2.58
C VAL A 171 5.84 -11.62 3.80
N SER A 172 5.08 -12.70 3.72
CA SER A 172 4.92 -13.68 4.80
C SER A 172 5.11 -15.10 4.28
N LEU A 173 6.02 -15.84 4.90
CA LEU A 173 6.16 -17.28 4.74
C LEU A 173 5.46 -17.98 5.90
N TYR A 174 4.59 -18.94 5.59
CA TYR A 174 3.87 -19.70 6.61
C TYR A 174 3.57 -21.12 6.13
N SER A 175 3.28 -22.02 7.09
CA SER A 175 2.80 -23.35 6.77
C SER A 175 1.28 -23.34 6.64
N ARG A 176 0.75 -23.75 5.49
CA ARG A 176 -0.71 -23.94 5.30
C ARG A 176 -1.28 -25.10 6.11
N THR A 177 -0.43 -25.95 6.67
CA THR A 177 -0.78 -27.10 7.52
C THR A 177 -0.30 -26.94 8.96
N ASN A 178 0.20 -25.76 9.35
CA ASN A 178 0.79 -25.51 10.67
C ASN A 178 1.86 -26.55 11.04
N ALA A 179 2.74 -26.89 10.10
CA ALA A 179 3.82 -27.86 10.30
C ALA A 179 5.15 -27.21 10.74
N HIS A 180 5.30 -25.89 10.55
CA HIS A 180 6.50 -25.14 10.91
C HIS A 180 6.16 -23.67 11.19
N ASP A 181 7.10 -22.98 11.83
CA ASP A 181 7.03 -21.56 12.17
C ASP A 181 6.80 -20.66 10.94
N SER A 182 6.36 -19.43 11.19
CA SER A 182 6.15 -18.42 10.16
C SER A 182 7.13 -17.25 10.30
N THR A 183 7.35 -16.55 9.20
CA THR A 183 8.16 -15.33 9.16
C THR A 183 7.47 -14.30 8.27
N SER A 184 7.26 -13.11 8.81
CA SER A 184 6.68 -11.97 8.11
C SER A 184 7.66 -10.81 8.08
N VAL A 185 7.81 -10.18 6.93
CA VAL A 185 8.65 -9.00 6.69
C VAL A 185 7.78 -7.90 6.12
N SER A 186 7.81 -6.72 6.74
CA SER A 186 7.16 -5.52 6.26
C SER A 186 8.21 -4.44 6.01
N THR A 187 8.22 -3.87 4.82
CA THR A 187 9.19 -2.85 4.41
C THR A 187 8.48 -1.60 3.89
N ASN A 188 8.78 -0.46 4.51
CA ASN A 188 8.43 0.85 3.96
C ASN A 188 9.61 1.35 3.11
N ARG A 189 9.50 1.26 1.78
CA ARG A 189 10.59 1.60 0.85
C ARG A 189 10.87 3.09 0.74
N LEU A 190 9.91 3.94 1.15
CA LEU A 190 10.12 5.39 1.19
C LEU A 190 11.06 5.80 2.32
N THR A 191 10.98 5.14 3.47
CA THR A 191 11.79 5.45 4.67
C THR A 191 12.94 4.47 4.91
N GLY A 192 12.90 3.31 4.26
CA GLY A 192 13.79 2.18 4.50
C GLY A 192 13.51 1.44 5.80
N ALA A 193 12.43 1.74 6.52
CA ALA A 193 12.08 1.03 7.75
C ALA A 193 11.61 -0.39 7.42
N ARG A 194 12.23 -1.40 8.06
CA ARG A 194 11.88 -2.81 7.91
C ARG A 194 11.56 -3.42 9.27
N THR A 195 10.51 -4.21 9.33
CA THR A 195 10.13 -5.00 10.50
C THR A 195 10.04 -6.46 10.11
N THR A 196 10.72 -7.32 10.86
CA THR A 196 10.64 -8.77 10.73
C THR A 196 9.98 -9.33 11.99
N THR A 197 8.96 -10.15 11.80
CA THR A 197 8.26 -10.87 12.87
C THR A 197 8.39 -12.36 12.58
N GLU A 198 8.95 -13.10 13.52
CA GLU A 198 8.89 -14.56 13.52
C GLU A 198 7.76 -15.00 14.45
N SER A 199 7.05 -16.06 14.09
CA SER A 199 6.00 -16.62 14.94
C SER A 199 6.19 -18.13 15.10
N GLU A 200 6.06 -18.61 16.33
CA GLU A 200 6.17 -20.02 16.66
C GLU A 200 4.80 -20.67 16.72
N ILE A 201 4.71 -21.94 16.34
CA ILE A 201 3.49 -22.71 16.55
C ILE A 201 3.37 -23.12 18.02
N LYS A 202 2.28 -22.73 18.67
CA LYS A 202 1.90 -23.19 20.01
C LYS A 202 0.51 -23.80 19.98
N GLY A 203 0.46 -25.12 19.87
CA GLY A 203 -0.80 -25.84 19.66
C GLY A 203 -1.25 -25.69 18.20
N GLU A 204 -2.42 -25.07 17.99
CA GLU A 204 -3.00 -24.83 16.66
C GLU A 204 -2.81 -23.38 16.17
N GLU A 205 -2.15 -22.52 16.97
CA GLU A 205 -2.02 -21.09 16.71
C GLU A 205 -0.57 -20.65 16.57
N TYR A 206 -0.35 -19.61 15.77
CA TYR A 206 0.92 -18.89 15.73
C TYR A 206 0.99 -17.86 16.85
N VAL A 207 2.13 -17.82 17.55
CA VAL A 207 2.41 -16.84 18.58
C VAL A 207 3.64 -16.03 18.18
N ASP A 208 3.42 -14.74 17.94
CA ASP A 208 4.46 -13.81 17.50
C ASP A 208 5.54 -13.62 18.57
N LYS A 209 6.80 -13.66 18.13
CA LYS A 209 7.93 -13.14 18.89
C LYS A 209 7.95 -11.61 18.82
N PRO A 210 8.64 -10.93 19.75
CA PRO A 210 8.87 -9.50 19.63
C PRO A 210 9.47 -9.13 18.27
N PRO A 211 8.91 -8.15 17.55
CA PRO A 211 9.35 -7.81 16.20
C PRO A 211 10.75 -7.19 16.21
N VAL A 212 11.57 -7.58 15.24
CA VAL A 212 12.92 -7.05 15.02
C VAL A 212 12.83 -5.93 13.98
N ARG A 213 13.31 -4.75 14.34
CA ARG A 213 13.37 -3.60 13.43
C ARG A 213 14.77 -3.45 12.85
N SER A 214 14.83 -3.22 11.55
CA SER A 214 16.07 -2.95 10.82
C SER A 214 15.85 -1.83 9.80
N LYS A 215 16.92 -1.47 9.08
CA LYS A 215 16.88 -0.46 8.04
C LYS A 215 17.45 -1.03 6.74
N VAL A 216 16.77 -0.76 5.65
CA VAL A 216 17.23 -1.04 4.28
C VAL A 216 17.50 0.27 3.54
N SER A 217 18.08 0.16 2.34
CA SER A 217 18.23 1.31 1.44
C SER A 217 16.87 1.98 1.19
N SER A 218 16.84 3.31 1.28
CA SER A 218 15.68 4.13 0.92
C SER A 218 15.81 4.75 -0.48
N LYS A 219 16.77 4.28 -1.29
CA LYS A 219 16.85 4.65 -2.70
C LYS A 219 15.56 4.23 -3.40
N PRO A 220 15.07 4.99 -4.39
CA PRO A 220 13.95 4.55 -5.21
C PRO A 220 14.23 3.14 -5.78
N VAL A 221 13.23 2.28 -5.67
CA VAL A 221 13.20 0.96 -6.31
C VAL A 221 12.00 0.99 -7.24
N TYR A 222 12.22 0.66 -8.51
CA TYR A 222 11.15 0.61 -9.50
C TYR A 222 10.62 -0.81 -9.67
N MET A 223 9.50 -0.94 -10.36
CA MET A 223 8.73 -2.19 -10.46
C MET A 223 9.56 -3.35 -11.04
N GLU A 224 10.41 -3.07 -12.01
CA GLU A 224 11.33 -4.03 -12.65
C GLU A 224 12.52 -4.42 -11.77
N GLU A 225 12.77 -3.66 -10.70
CA GLU A 225 13.80 -3.90 -9.69
C GLU A 225 13.19 -4.39 -8.37
N ALA A 226 11.87 -4.62 -8.33
CA ALA A 226 11.19 -5.09 -7.14
C ALA A 226 11.73 -6.47 -6.77
N PRO A 227 12.15 -6.69 -5.51
CA PRO A 227 12.69 -7.97 -5.09
C PRO A 227 11.60 -9.04 -5.13
N LEU A 228 11.99 -10.27 -5.44
CA LEU A 228 11.07 -11.40 -5.31
C LEU A 228 10.68 -11.60 -3.83
N PRO A 229 9.52 -12.22 -3.54
CA PRO A 229 9.09 -12.50 -2.17
C PRO A 229 10.16 -13.26 -1.36
N GLU A 230 10.83 -14.23 -1.98
CA GLU A 230 11.86 -15.07 -1.39
C GLU A 230 13.11 -14.27 -1.00
N GLU A 231 13.54 -13.32 -1.85
CA GLU A 231 14.63 -12.39 -1.55
C GLU A 231 14.28 -11.48 -0.36
N THR A 232 13.02 -11.03 -0.30
CA THR A 232 12.52 -10.22 0.82
C THR A 232 12.47 -11.02 2.12
N LEU A 233 12.33 -12.34 2.06
CA LEU A 233 12.44 -13.22 3.23
C LEU A 233 13.89 -13.59 3.58
N GLY A 234 14.86 -13.25 2.72
CA GLY A 234 16.25 -13.68 2.88
C GLY A 234 16.47 -15.16 2.55
N LEU A 235 15.62 -15.72 1.68
CA LEU A 235 15.66 -17.11 1.22
C LEU A 235 16.30 -17.24 -0.18
N GLY A 236 16.53 -16.13 -0.87
CA GLY A 236 17.31 -16.09 -2.11
C GLY A 236 18.80 -16.30 -1.83
N GLU A 237 19.46 -17.08 -2.68
CA GLU A 237 20.91 -17.37 -2.63
C GLU A 237 21.80 -16.11 -2.79
#